data_AF-A0AAW9KAN0-F1
#
_entry.id   AF-A0AAW9KAN0-F1
#
_cell.length_a   1.000
_cell.length_b   1.000
_cell.length_c   1.000
_cell.angle_alpha   90.00
_cell.angle_beta   90.00
_cell.angle_gamma   90.00
#
_symmetry.space_group_name_H-M   'P 1'
#
loop_
_entity.id
_entity.type
_entity.pdbx_description
1 polymer ?
#
loop_
_entity_poly.entity_id
_entity_poly.type
_entity_poly.pdbx_seq_one_letter_code
_entity_poly.pdbx_strand_id
1 'polypeptide(L)'
;IHEQYRLFYFDSEKLQLYYVDKEIAVKDKAVIKALTKELQSNLPTSSFLALTDKVQITSAKLDSKTGVLKVVFSDSYVNKMTLGSATESGLLSSLICTYGYNLGVDKVAIYFGDDLYTSLKGSLPEGYFKVDYSS
;
A
#
# COMPACT_ATOMS: atom_id res chain seq x y z
N ILE A 1 -10.01 -18.81 -0.44
CA ILE A 1 -11.11 -18.18 0.34
C ILE A 1 -11.46 -16.89 -0.38
N HIS A 2 -12.74 -16.60 -0.53
CA HIS A 2 -13.23 -15.37 -1.13
C HIS A 2 -13.77 -14.50 0.00
N GLU A 3 -13.15 -13.35 0.21
CA GLU A 3 -13.50 -12.39 1.25
C GLU A 3 -13.63 -11.01 0.61
N GLN A 4 -14.45 -10.15 1.22
CA GLN A 4 -14.60 -8.77 0.83
C GLN A 4 -13.46 -7.94 1.43
N TYR A 5 -12.75 -7.23 0.58
CA TYR A 5 -11.65 -6.34 0.97
C TYR A 5 -11.85 -4.95 0.39
N ARG A 6 -11.39 -3.94 1.13
CA ARG A 6 -11.43 -2.55 0.69
C ARG A 6 -10.12 -2.15 0.03
N LEU A 7 -10.16 -1.76 -1.23
CA LEU A 7 -9.02 -1.23 -1.97
C LEU A 7 -9.14 0.29 -2.04
N PHE A 8 -8.09 0.99 -1.63
CA PHE A 8 -7.98 2.44 -1.74
C PHE A 8 -7.16 2.82 -2.98
N TYR A 9 -7.68 3.74 -3.77
CA TYR A 9 -7.07 4.25 -4.99
C TYR A 9 -6.94 5.78 -4.94
N PHE A 10 -5.76 6.28 -5.27
CA PHE A 10 -5.51 7.70 -5.37
C PHE A 10 -5.82 8.22 -6.78
N ASP A 11 -6.76 9.15 -6.89
CA ASP A 11 -7.06 9.86 -8.13
C ASP A 11 -6.01 10.96 -8.33
N SER A 12 -5.18 10.80 -9.35
CA SER A 12 -4.07 11.73 -9.63
C SER A 12 -4.49 13.05 -10.25
N GLU A 13 -5.71 13.14 -10.79
CA GLU A 13 -6.26 14.38 -11.34
C GLU A 13 -6.93 15.23 -10.25
N LYS A 14 -7.64 14.56 -9.32
CA LYS A 14 -8.34 15.22 -8.20
C LYS A 14 -7.51 15.35 -6.93
N LEU A 15 -6.40 14.60 -6.84
CA LEU A 15 -5.54 14.50 -5.67
C LEU A 15 -6.27 14.04 -4.41
N GLN A 16 -7.12 13.01 -4.55
CA GLN A 16 -7.99 12.49 -3.49
C GLN A 16 -7.99 10.97 -3.44
N LEU A 17 -8.26 10.41 -2.25
CA LEU A 17 -8.36 8.98 -2.06
C LEU A 17 -9.81 8.50 -2.19
N TYR A 18 -10.02 7.42 -2.93
CA TYR A 18 -11.31 6.75 -3.08
C TYR A 18 -11.17 5.29 -2.69
N TYR A 19 -12.27 4.63 -2.33
CA TYR A 19 -12.24 3.21 -2.04
C TYR A 19 -13.33 2.43 -2.78
N VAL A 20 -13.05 1.15 -3.01
CA VAL A 20 -14.04 0.17 -3.46
C VAL A 20 -13.93 -1.08 -2.61
N ASP A 21 -15.07 -1.68 -2.28
CA ASP A 21 -15.11 -3.01 -1.69
C ASP A 21 -15.18 -4.05 -2.81
N LYS A 22 -14.27 -5.02 -2.81
CA LYS A 22 -14.13 -6.05 -3.85
C LYS A 22 -13.88 -7.42 -3.23
N GLU A 23 -14.50 -8.43 -3.83
CA GLU A 23 -14.23 -9.82 -3.50
C GLU A 23 -12.89 -10.23 -4.12
N ILE A 24 -11.92 -10.62 -3.28
CA ILE A 24 -10.57 -10.99 -3.72
C ILE A 24 -10.28 -12.42 -3.28
N ALA A 25 -9.82 -13.23 -4.23
CA ALA A 25 -9.38 -14.59 -3.95
C ALA A 25 -7.99 -14.58 -3.29
N VAL A 26 -7.92 -14.92 -2.01
CA VAL A 26 -6.65 -15.07 -1.30
C VAL A 26 -6.19 -16.52 -1.33
N LYS A 27 -4.96 -16.73 -1.81
CA LYS A 27 -4.24 -18.00 -1.77
C LYS A 27 -3.21 -17.99 -0.63
N ASP A 28 -3.05 -19.13 0.04
CA ASP A 28 -2.02 -19.37 1.07
C ASP A 28 -1.97 -18.32 2.20
N LYS A 29 -3.13 -17.72 2.53
CA LYS A 29 -3.27 -16.63 3.52
C LYS A 29 -2.39 -15.40 3.24
N ALA A 30 -1.90 -15.24 2.02
CA ALA A 30 -1.04 -14.12 1.62
C ALA A 30 -1.86 -12.88 1.24
N VAL A 31 -2.67 -12.36 2.17
CA VAL A 31 -3.64 -11.26 1.95
C VAL A 31 -2.96 -10.02 1.34
N ILE A 32 -1.89 -9.51 1.96
CA ILE A 32 -1.17 -8.31 1.48
C ILE A 32 -0.66 -8.49 0.04
N LYS A 33 -0.19 -9.70 -0.31
CA LYS A 33 0.25 -10.01 -1.67
C LYS A 33 -0.91 -9.97 -2.66
N ALA A 34 -2.08 -10.48 -2.29
CA ALA A 34 -3.29 -10.43 -3.12
C ALA A 34 -3.78 -8.98 -3.30
N LEU A 35 -3.90 -8.20 -2.21
CA LEU A 35 -4.29 -6.79 -2.26
C LEU A 35 -3.35 -5.96 -3.14
N THR A 36 -2.03 -6.20 -3.03
CA THR A 36 -1.03 -5.49 -3.85
C THR A 36 -1.19 -5.79 -5.34
N LYS A 37 -1.53 -7.03 -5.72
CA LYS A 37 -1.80 -7.38 -7.12
C LYS A 37 -3.03 -6.68 -7.67
N GLU A 38 -4.06 -6.51 -6.85
CA GLU A 38 -5.25 -5.76 -7.27
C GLU A 38 -4.93 -4.28 -7.51
N LEU A 39 -4.11 -3.67 -6.64
CA LEU A 39 -3.61 -2.30 -6.81
C LEU A 39 -2.68 -2.12 -8.02
N GLN A 40 -2.22 -3.22 -8.63
CA GLN A 40 -1.41 -3.21 -9.85
C GLN A 40 -2.23 -3.34 -11.15
N SER A 41 -3.45 -3.91 -11.10
CA SER A 41 -4.07 -4.43 -12.34
C SER A 41 -5.57 -4.21 -12.51
N ASN A 42 -6.28 -3.58 -11.57
CA ASN A 42 -7.74 -3.43 -11.65
C ASN A 42 -8.24 -2.04 -11.26
N LEU A 43 -7.69 -1.00 -11.89
CA LEU A 43 -8.12 0.38 -11.63
C LEU A 43 -9.53 0.66 -12.18
N PRO A 44 -10.40 1.32 -11.43
CA PRO A 44 -11.72 1.69 -11.93
C PRO A 44 -11.72 2.71 -13.08
N THR A 45 -10.70 3.58 -13.15
CA THR A 45 -10.53 4.64 -14.15
C THR A 45 -9.04 4.86 -14.44
N SER A 46 -8.71 5.54 -15.54
CA SER A 46 -7.34 5.92 -15.89
C SER A 46 -6.77 7.06 -15.03
N SER A 47 -7.62 7.80 -14.30
CA SER A 47 -7.15 8.86 -13.39
C SER A 47 -6.53 8.28 -12.10
N PHE A 48 -6.90 7.06 -11.74
CA PHE A 48 -6.33 6.38 -10.59
C PHE A 48 -4.90 5.93 -10.85
N LEU A 49 -4.04 6.11 -9.85
CA LEU A 49 -2.65 5.71 -9.90
C LEU A 49 -2.52 4.23 -9.52
N ALA A 50 -2.08 3.40 -10.47
CA ALA A 50 -1.72 2.00 -10.21
C ALA A 50 -0.29 1.88 -9.70
N LEU A 51 -0.06 0.93 -8.79
CA LEU A 51 1.29 0.48 -8.49
C LEU A 51 1.86 -0.27 -9.70
N THR A 52 3.14 -0.09 -10.00
CA THR A 52 3.81 -0.89 -11.05
C THR A 52 3.84 -2.39 -10.71
N ASP A 53 3.69 -3.24 -11.72
CA ASP A 53 3.86 -4.70 -11.63
C ASP A 53 5.32 -5.15 -11.47
N LYS A 54 6.28 -4.23 -11.63
CA LYS A 54 7.72 -4.47 -11.47
C LYS A 54 8.16 -4.67 -10.02
N VAL A 55 7.27 -4.44 -9.05
CA VAL A 55 7.52 -4.68 -7.63
C VAL A 55 6.57 -5.74 -7.10
N GLN A 56 7.03 -6.53 -6.12
CA GLN A 56 6.23 -7.59 -5.52
C GLN A 56 6.42 -7.59 -4.01
N ILE A 57 5.41 -8.09 -3.29
CA ILE A 57 5.55 -8.35 -1.85
C ILE A 57 6.38 -9.61 -1.64
N THR A 58 7.51 -9.46 -0.95
CA THR A 58 8.37 -10.56 -0.51
C THR A 58 8.02 -11.02 0.91
N SER A 59 7.58 -10.10 1.77
CA SER A 59 7.11 -10.43 3.12
C SER A 59 6.06 -9.44 3.62
N ALA A 60 5.13 -9.93 4.42
CA ALA A 60 4.21 -9.10 5.21
C ALA A 60 3.99 -9.77 6.57
N LYS A 61 4.35 -9.09 7.66
CA LYS A 61 4.26 -9.65 9.02
C LYS A 61 3.77 -8.58 9.98
N LEU A 62 2.76 -8.94 10.79
CA LEU A 62 2.32 -8.12 11.92
C LEU A 62 3.23 -8.41 13.11
N ASP A 63 3.87 -7.38 13.64
CA ASP A 63 4.55 -7.48 14.93
C ASP A 63 3.51 -7.37 16.05
N SER A 64 3.24 -8.49 16.72
CA SER A 64 2.23 -8.57 17.78
C SER A 64 2.57 -7.74 19.03
N LYS A 65 3.83 -7.32 19.21
CA LYS A 65 4.24 -6.49 20.36
C LYS A 65 3.98 -5.01 20.09
N THR A 66 4.23 -4.56 18.87
CA THR A 66 4.17 -3.14 18.51
C THR A 66 2.90 -2.76 17.76
N GLY A 67 2.19 -3.75 17.20
CA GLY A 67 1.03 -3.56 16.33
C GLY A 67 1.40 -3.09 14.92
N VAL A 68 2.69 -3.06 14.57
CA VAL A 68 3.16 -2.56 13.27
C VAL A 68 3.11 -3.68 12.23
N LEU A 69 2.42 -3.42 11.12
CA LEU A 69 2.51 -4.26 9.94
C LEU A 69 3.77 -3.90 9.13
N LYS A 70 4.77 -4.80 9.14
CA LYS A 70 5.95 -4.67 8.28
C LYS A 70 5.65 -5.30 6.91
N VAL A 71 5.71 -4.49 5.86
CA VAL A 71 5.54 -4.89 4.46
C VAL A 71 6.85 -4.68 3.71
N VAL A 72 7.35 -5.73 3.07
CA VAL A 72 8.62 -5.71 2.33
C VAL A 72 8.33 -5.92 0.85
N PHE A 73 8.73 -4.96 0.03
CA PHE A 73 8.74 -5.07 -1.42
C PHE A 73 10.08 -5.59 -1.92
N SER A 74 10.04 -6.22 -3.09
CA SER A 74 11.22 -6.75 -3.79
C SER A 74 12.17 -5.65 -4.28
N ASP A 75 11.65 -4.46 -4.54
CA ASP A 75 12.39 -3.31 -5.05
C ASP A 75 11.61 -2.01 -4.73
N SER A 76 12.24 -0.86 -4.91
CA SER A 76 11.64 0.45 -4.73
C SER A 76 10.70 0.81 -5.87
N TYR A 77 9.40 0.93 -5.59
CA TYR A 77 8.45 1.39 -6.61
C TYR A 77 8.72 2.83 -7.05
N VAL A 78 9.32 3.65 -6.17
CA VAL A 78 9.70 5.04 -6.49
C VAL A 78 10.75 5.07 -7.60
N ASN A 79 11.63 4.07 -7.67
CA ASN A 79 12.63 3.96 -8.73
C ASN A 79 12.08 3.31 -10.01
N LYS A 80 10.90 2.69 -9.96
CA LYS A 80 10.28 1.99 -11.10
C LYS A 80 9.16 2.78 -11.76
N MET A 81 8.76 3.91 -11.18
CA MET A 81 7.65 4.75 -11.62
C MET A 81 8.10 6.21 -11.71
N THR A 82 7.58 6.96 -12.68
CA THR A 82 7.78 8.41 -12.75
C THR A 82 6.75 9.08 -11.83
N LEU A 83 7.13 9.33 -10.57
CA LEU A 83 6.26 9.94 -9.57
C LEU A 83 6.74 11.35 -9.20
N GLY A 84 5.79 12.28 -9.06
CA GLY A 84 6.01 13.56 -8.39
C GLY A 84 5.59 13.48 -6.93
N SER A 85 5.83 14.53 -6.14
CA SER A 85 5.59 14.47 -4.69
C SER A 85 4.15 14.15 -4.29
N ALA A 86 3.18 14.68 -5.02
CA ALA A 86 1.76 14.41 -4.78
C ALA A 86 1.39 12.96 -5.13
N THR A 87 1.86 12.44 -6.27
CA THR A 87 1.53 11.07 -6.71
C THR A 87 2.27 10.01 -5.89
N GLU A 88 3.49 10.28 -5.43
CA GLU A 88 4.18 9.40 -4.48
C GLU A 88 3.44 9.33 -3.14
N SER A 89 3.04 10.49 -2.59
CA SER A 89 2.31 10.55 -1.32
C SER A 89 0.93 9.88 -1.44
N GLY A 90 0.23 10.12 -2.54
CA GLY A 90 -1.07 9.49 -2.83
C GLY A 90 -0.98 7.98 -3.02
N LEU A 91 0.06 7.49 -3.70
CA LEU A 91 0.32 6.05 -3.83
C LEU A 91 0.64 5.42 -2.47
N LEU A 92 1.47 6.08 -1.66
CA LEU A 92 1.76 5.64 -0.29
C LEU A 92 0.49 5.53 0.54
N SER A 93 -0.39 6.55 0.52
CA SER A 93 -1.69 6.53 1.19
C SER A 93 -2.57 5.38 0.71
N SER A 94 -2.63 5.14 -0.61
CA SER A 94 -3.37 4.02 -1.20
C SER A 94 -2.91 2.67 -0.64
N LEU A 95 -1.59 2.46 -0.53
CA LEU A 95 -1.01 1.23 0.01
C LEU A 95 -1.32 1.08 1.50
N ILE A 96 -1.00 2.07 2.34
CA ILE A 96 -1.13 1.95 3.79
C ILE A 96 -2.60 1.90 4.24
N CYS A 97 -3.51 2.60 3.57
CA CYS A 97 -4.95 2.52 3.87
C CYS A 97 -5.53 1.18 3.46
N THR A 98 -5.14 0.65 2.29
CA THR A 98 -5.55 -0.69 1.85
C THR A 98 -5.06 -1.76 2.84
N TYR A 99 -3.79 -1.73 3.22
CA TYR A 99 -3.25 -2.75 4.12
C TYR A 99 -3.80 -2.60 5.55
N GLY A 100 -3.86 -1.38 6.05
CA GLY A 100 -4.34 -1.04 7.38
C GLY A 100 -5.78 -1.48 7.61
N TYR A 101 -6.67 -1.06 6.71
CA TYR A 101 -8.10 -1.35 6.82
C TYR A 101 -8.36 -2.86 6.84
N ASN A 102 -7.75 -3.61 5.92
CA ASN A 102 -8.05 -5.03 5.74
C ASN A 102 -7.41 -5.95 6.79
N LEU A 103 -6.40 -5.47 7.52
CA LEU A 103 -5.80 -6.22 8.64
C LEU A 103 -6.19 -5.66 10.01
N GLY A 104 -6.99 -4.59 10.07
CA GLY A 104 -7.40 -3.95 11.32
C GLY A 104 -6.23 -3.31 12.07
N VAL A 105 -5.25 -2.76 11.35
CA VAL A 105 -4.05 -2.12 11.92
C VAL A 105 -3.99 -0.65 11.54
N ASP A 106 -3.43 0.17 12.42
CA ASP A 106 -3.27 1.61 12.25
C ASP A 106 -1.84 2.04 11.92
N LYS A 107 -0.89 1.09 11.89
CA LYS A 107 0.55 1.33 11.68
C LYS A 107 1.11 0.39 10.62
N VAL A 108 1.70 0.97 9.58
CA VAL A 108 2.30 0.22 8.46
C VAL A 108 3.72 0.72 8.20
N ALA A 109 4.69 -0.17 8.22
CA ALA A 109 6.07 0.13 7.83
C ALA A 109 6.38 -0.52 6.47
N ILE A 110 6.82 0.27 5.51
CA ILE A 110 7.18 -0.19 4.16
C ILE A 110 8.69 -0.30 4.06
N TYR A 111 9.17 -1.40 3.50
CA TYR A 111 10.59 -1.65 3.25
C TYR A 111 10.83 -2.00 1.79
N PHE A 112 11.99 -1.59 1.27
CA PHE A 112 12.54 -2.03 0.01
C PHE A 112 13.76 -2.90 0.31
N GLY A 113 13.59 -4.23 0.26
CA GLY A 113 14.57 -5.14 0.86
C GLY A 113 14.70 -4.90 2.37
N ASP A 114 15.90 -4.56 2.82
CA ASP A 114 16.19 -4.29 4.24
C ASP A 114 16.03 -2.80 4.62
N ASP A 115 15.86 -1.93 3.62
CA ASP A 115 15.81 -0.48 3.83
C ASP A 115 14.39 0.00 4.15
N LEU A 116 14.24 0.71 5.26
CA LEU A 116 12.98 1.36 5.62
C LEU A 116 12.70 2.49 4.63
N TYR A 117 11.54 2.43 3.99
CA TYR A 117 11.07 3.52 3.16
C TYR A 117 10.49 4.66 4.02
N THR A 118 11.04 5.86 3.85
CA THR A 118 10.67 7.04 4.65
C THR A 118 9.87 8.09 3.87
N SER A 119 9.50 7.83 2.61
CA SER A 119 8.96 8.82 1.64
C SER A 119 9.90 10.01 1.38
N LEU A 120 9.47 10.94 0.50
CA LEU A 120 10.16 12.23 0.28
C LEU A 120 10.37 13.08 1.55
N LYS A 121 9.70 12.78 2.67
CA LYS A 121 9.93 13.46 3.95
C LYS A 121 11.34 13.25 4.50
N GLY A 122 12.04 12.19 4.07
CA GLY A 122 13.44 11.92 4.41
C GLY A 122 13.71 11.49 5.86
N SER A 123 12.70 11.52 6.73
CA SER A 123 12.78 11.01 8.10
C SER A 123 11.47 10.37 8.53
N LEU A 124 11.57 9.24 9.24
CA LEU A 124 10.43 8.54 9.82
C LEU A 124 10.81 8.01 11.22
N PRO A 125 10.88 8.88 12.25
CA PRO A 125 11.42 8.51 13.57
C PRO A 125 10.68 7.35 14.23
N GLU A 126 9.37 7.25 14.03
CA GLU A 126 8.55 6.16 14.58
C GLU A 126 8.80 4.81 13.85
N GLY A 127 9.43 4.82 12.66
CA GLY A 127 9.71 3.63 11.86
C GLY A 127 8.51 3.07 11.09
N TYR A 128 7.35 3.75 11.13
CA TYR A 128 6.12 3.36 10.43
C TYR A 128 5.28 4.58 10.05
N PHE A 129 4.36 4.39 9.11
CA PHE A 129 3.32 5.34 8.74
C PHE A 129 2.03 5.05 9.53
N LYS A 130 1.37 6.10 10.00
CA LYS A 130 0.02 6.01 10.56
C LYS A 130 -0.98 5.97 9.41
N VAL A 131 -1.96 5.08 9.53
CA VAL A 131 -3.05 4.98 8.56
C VAL A 131 -4.01 6.14 8.76
N ASP A 132 -4.29 6.88 7.70
CA ASP A 132 -5.17 8.04 7.72
C ASP A 132 -6.15 7.99 6.55
N TYR A 133 -7.45 7.88 6.86
CA TYR A 133 -8.52 7.78 5.88
C TYR A 133 -9.14 9.15 5.51
N SER A 134 -8.62 10.26 6.06
CA SER A 134 -9.16 11.61 5.84
C SER A 134 -8.70 12.29 4.54
N SER A 135 -7.91 11.58 3.72
CA SER A 135 -7.30 12.07 2.47
C SER A 135 -8.30 12.24 1.32
#